data_AF-Q113S8-F1
#
_entry.id   AF-Q113S8-F1
#
_cell.length_a   1.000
_cell.length_b   1.000
_cell.length_c   1.000
_cell.angle_alpha   90.00
_cell.angle_beta   90.00
_cell.angle_gamma   90.00
#
_symmetry.space_group_name_H-M   'P 1'
#
loop_
_entity.id
_entity.type
_entity.pdbx_description
1 polymer ?
#
loop_
_entity_poly.entity_id
_entity_poly.type
_entity_poly.pdbx_seq_one_letter_code
_entity_poly.pdbx_strand_id
1 'polypeptide(L)' 'MTPTMLRQLWSIIENSQATILVSLDDATLVQWLIKQLKTRTGINCRDADLMNEYIISRLSLIRDLAEERLGTKTSPLL' A
#
# COMPACT_ATOMS: atom_id res chain seq x y z
N MET A 1 -3.41 -9.67 -13.18
CA MET A 1 -2.28 -9.01 -12.47
C MET A 1 -0.98 -9.14 -13.25
N THR A 2 -0.33 -8.01 -13.57
CA THR A 2 0.94 -7.99 -14.32
C THR A 2 2.08 -7.42 -13.47
N PRO A 3 3.37 -7.70 -13.80
CA PRO A 3 4.51 -7.11 -13.07
C PRO A 3 4.51 -5.57 -13.08
N THR A 4 3.97 -4.95 -14.14
CA THR A 4 3.84 -3.50 -14.22
C THR A 4 2.87 -2.95 -13.19
N MET A 5 1.74 -3.63 -12.95
CA MET A 5 0.77 -3.22 -11.94
C MET A 5 1.35 -3.27 -10.52
N LEU A 6 2.17 -4.30 -10.23
CA LEU A 6 2.88 -4.39 -8.95
C LEU A 6 3.84 -3.23 -8.76
N ARG A 7 4.66 -2.91 -9.76
CA ARG A 7 5.55 -1.76 -9.71
C ARG A 7 4.79 -0.44 -9.51
N GLN A 8 3.64 -0.29 -10.15
CA GLN A 8 2.80 0.90 -9.99
C GLN A 8 2.23 1.00 -8.57
N LEU A 9 1.78 -0.12 -7.97
CA LEU A 9 1.35 -0.14 -6.57
C LEU A 9 2.48 0.30 -5.63
N TRP A 10 3.66 -0.32 -5.76
CA TRP A 10 4.80 0.01 -4.89
C TRP A 10 5.26 1.45 -5.08
N SER A 11 5.25 1.97 -6.32
CA SER A 11 5.49 3.38 -6.58
C SER A 11 4.46 4.29 -5.88
N ILE A 12 3.17 3.93 -5.86
CA ILE A 12 2.16 4.69 -5.10
C ILE A 12 2.51 4.68 -3.61
N ILE A 13 2.81 3.52 -3.03
CA ILE A 13 3.13 3.36 -1.60
C ILE A 13 4.35 4.21 -1.21
N GLU A 14 5.44 4.11 -1.98
CA GLU A 14 6.68 4.86 -1.76
C GLU A 14 6.47 6.37 -1.81
N ASN A 15 5.66 6.84 -2.77
CA ASN A 15 5.36 8.27 -2.94
C ASN A 15 4.23 8.79 -2.04
N SER A 16 3.57 7.93 -1.28
CA SER A 16 2.53 8.33 -0.32
C SER A 16 3.14 8.81 0.99
N GLN A 17 2.46 9.69 1.72
CA GLN A 17 2.88 10.06 3.06
C GLN A 17 2.73 8.86 4.01
N ALA A 18 3.80 8.50 4.71
CA ALA A 18 3.82 7.34 5.60
C ALA A 18 2.79 7.46 6.74
N THR A 19 2.51 8.67 7.22
CA THR A 19 1.46 8.93 8.22
C THR A 19 0.08 8.48 7.76
N ILE A 20 -0.26 8.62 6.47
CA ILE A 20 -1.53 8.14 5.92
C ILE A 20 -1.55 6.61 5.92
N LEU A 21 -0.45 5.98 5.50
CA LEU A 21 -0.35 4.51 5.43
C LEU A 21 -0.41 3.85 6.81
N VAL A 22 0.02 4.54 7.88
CA VAL A 22 -0.02 4.03 9.27
C VAL A 22 -1.32 4.39 9.98
N SER A 23 -1.97 5.51 9.65
CA SER A 23 -3.16 6.00 10.39
C SER A 23 -4.49 5.36 9.95
N LEU A 24 -4.61 4.93 8.70
CA LEU A 24 -5.83 4.27 8.21
C LEU A 24 -5.99 2.89 8.87
N ASP A 25 -7.20 2.37 8.99
CA ASP A 25 -7.40 0.94 9.26
C ASP A 25 -7.14 0.11 7.99
N ASP A 26 -7.05 -1.21 8.15
CA ASP A 26 -6.68 -2.10 7.05
C ASP A 26 -7.67 -2.09 5.88
N ALA A 27 -8.98 -2.07 6.16
CA ALA A 27 -9.99 -2.05 5.10
C ALA A 27 -9.93 -0.72 4.34
N THR A 28 -9.81 0.39 5.06
CA THR A 28 -9.70 1.72 4.45
C THR A 28 -8.41 1.89 3.66
N LEU A 29 -7.28 1.37 4.16
CA LEU A 29 -5.99 1.42 3.47
C LEU A 29 -6.03 0.65 2.14
N VAL A 30 -6.59 -0.57 2.15
CA VAL A 30 -6.75 -1.38 0.93
C VAL A 30 -7.60 -0.64 -0.10
N GLN A 31 -8.77 -0.13 0.30
CA GLN A 31 -9.65 0.62 -0.59
C GLN A 31 -8.98 1.88 -1.13
N TRP A 32 -8.22 2.58 -0.29
CA TRP A 32 -7.48 3.78 -0.69
C TRP A 32 -6.42 3.46 -1.76
N LEU A 33 -5.62 2.41 -1.57
CA LEU A 33 -4.60 1.99 -2.54
C LEU A 33 -5.22 1.54 -3.89
N ILE A 34 -6.33 0.79 -3.84
CA ILE A 34 -7.06 0.40 -5.06
C ILE A 34 -7.61 1.62 -5.79
N LYS A 35 -8.12 2.62 -5.07
CA LYS A 35 -8.59 3.88 -5.67
C LYS A 35 -7.45 4.64 -6.35
N GLN A 36 -6.27 4.70 -5.72
CA GLN A 36 -5.10 5.34 -6.32
C GLN A 36 -4.66 4.62 -7.60
N LEU A 37 -4.65 3.29 -7.60
CA LEU A 37 -4.35 2.50 -8.79
C LEU A 37 -5.36 2.76 -9.90
N LYS A 38 -6.67 2.65 -9.63
CA LYS A 38 -7.72 2.92 -10.63
C LYS A 38 -7.57 4.31 -11.26
N THR A 39 -7.29 5.32 -10.43
CA THR A 39 -7.12 6.71 -10.88
C THR A 39 -5.87 6.90 -11.75
N ARG A 40 -4.75 6.27 -11.38
CA ARG A 40 -3.44 6.49 -12.04
C ARG A 40 -3.19 5.58 -13.24
N THR A 41 -3.73 4.37 -13.22
CA THR A 41 -3.36 3.31 -14.17
C THR A 41 -4.55 2.77 -14.95
N GLY A 42 -5.79 3.11 -14.56
CA GLY A 42 -6.99 2.71 -15.28
C GLY A 42 -7.29 1.21 -15.22
N ILE A 43 -6.84 0.50 -14.17
CA ILE A 43 -7.08 -0.94 -14.04
C ILE A 43 -8.58 -1.29 -14.07
N ASN A 44 -8.92 -2.37 -14.77
CA ASN A 44 -10.28 -2.89 -14.84
C ASN A 44 -10.71 -3.57 -13.53
N CYS A 45 -11.97 -3.98 -13.44
CA CYS A 45 -12.53 -4.58 -12.22
C CYS A 45 -11.83 -5.88 -11.81
N ARG A 46 -11.59 -6.81 -12.76
CA ARG A 46 -10.92 -8.09 -12.47
C ARG A 46 -9.51 -7.89 -11.93
N ASP A 47 -8.76 -6.97 -12.53
CA ASP A 47 -7.41 -6.64 -12.08
C ASP A 47 -7.44 -5.93 -10.72
N ALA A 48 -8.47 -5.14 -10.42
CA ALA A 48 -8.65 -4.56 -9.10
C ALA A 48 -8.93 -5.61 -8.02
N ASP A 49 -9.71 -6.65 -8.31
CA ASP A 49 -9.99 -7.73 -7.37
C ASP A 49 -8.71 -8.51 -7.03
N LEU A 50 -7.90 -8.85 -8.04
CA LEU A 50 -6.60 -9.50 -7.84
C LEU A 50 -5.64 -8.61 -7.04
N MET A 51 -5.62 -7.30 -7.30
CA MET A 51 -4.81 -6.36 -6.54
C MET A 51 -5.30 -6.22 -5.10
N ASN A 52 -6.61 -6.32 -4.86
CA ASN A 52 -7.18 -6.24 -3.52
C ASN A 52 -6.68 -7.40 -2.64
N GLU A 53 -6.77 -8.63 -3.15
CA GLU A 53 -6.21 -9.82 -2.47
C GLU A 53 -4.71 -9.69 -2.23
N TYR A 54 -3.96 -9.23 -3.23
CA TYR A 54 -2.52 -9.02 -3.09
C TYR A 54 -2.17 -8.01 -2.01
N ILE A 55 -2.82 -6.84 -1.99
CA ILE A 55 -2.58 -5.79 -0.99
C ILE A 55 -2.88 -6.32 0.41
N ILE A 56 -4.01 -7.01 0.59
CA ILE A 56 -4.36 -7.64 1.88
C ILE A 56 -3.24 -8.57 2.36
N SER A 57 -2.73 -9.42 1.47
CA SER A 57 -1.62 -10.35 1.79
C SER A 57 -0.27 -9.67 2.09
N ARG A 58 -0.16 -8.36 1.86
CA ARG A 58 1.05 -7.56 2.06
C ARG A 58 0.85 -6.38 3.01
N LEU A 59 -0.31 -6.28 3.67
CA LEU A 59 -0.62 -5.16 4.56
C LEU A 59 0.43 -4.96 5.64
N SER A 60 0.85 -6.03 6.33
CA SER A 60 1.93 -5.96 7.33
C SER A 60 3.19 -5.31 6.76
N LEU A 61 3.65 -5.74 5.59
CA LEU A 61 4.85 -5.20 4.95
C LEU A 61 4.69 -3.72 4.59
N ILE A 62 3.51 -3.33 4.11
CA ILE A 62 3.21 -1.93 3.78
C ILE A 62 3.27 -1.06 5.04
N ARG A 63 2.73 -1.55 6.16
CA ARG A 63 2.78 -0.88 7.48
C ARG A 63 4.20 -0.79 7.99
N ASP A 64 4.93 -1.90 7.98
CA ASP A 64 6.32 -1.98 8.40
C ASP A 64 7.18 -0.94 7.66
N LEU A 65 7.05 -0.88 6.33
CA LEU A 65 7.76 0.10 5.51
C LEU A 65 7.37 1.54 5.86
N ALA A 66 6.08 1.79 6.10
CA ALA A 66 5.61 3.13 6.46
C ALA A 66 6.10 3.54 7.86
N GLU A 67 6.09 2.65 8.84
CA GLU A 67 6.61 2.88 10.19
C GLU A 67 8.13 3.12 10.20
N GLU A 68 8.89 2.36 9.40
CA GLU A 68 10.32 2.59 9.20
C GLU A 68 10.58 4.00 8.65
N ARG A 69 9.77 4.46 7.69
CA ARG A 69 9.85 5.82 7.15
C ARG A 69 9.50 6.91 8.16
N LEU A 70 8.66 6.61 9.16
CA LEU A 70 8.34 7.52 10.25
C LEU A 70 9.39 7.50 11.36
N GLY A 71 10.37 6.59 11.30
CA GLY A 71 11.33 6.36 12.38
C GLY A 71 10.70 5.73 13.62
N THR A 72 9.45 5.24 13.54
CA THR A 72 8.74 4.65 14.70
C THR A 72 9.20 3.24 15.01
N LYS A 73 9.84 2.55 14.05
CA LYS A 73 10.40 1.20 14.23
C LYS A 73 11.83 1.17 14.79
N THR A 74 12.50 2.31 14.93
CA THR A 74 13.84 2.41 15.53
C THR A 74 13.79 2.97 16.94
N SER A 75 13.49 2.11 17.92
CA SER A 75 13.97 2.22 19.30
C SER A 75 13.78 0.88 20.03
N PRO A 76 14.71 -0.08 19.93
CA PRO A 76 15.09 -0.84 21.11
C PRO A 76 15.91 0.12 21.97
N LEU A 77 15.29 0.65 23.02
CA LEU A 77 16.00 1.34 24.10
C LEU A 77 17.10 0.41 24.63
N LEU A 78 18.36 0.67 24.26
CA LEU A 78 19.57 0.26 24.98
C LEU A 78 20.70 1.25 24.68
#